data_AF-A0A537NSC3-F1
#
_entry.id   AF-A0A537NSC3-F1
#
_cell.length_a   1.000
_cell.length_b   1.000
_cell.length_c   1.000
_cell.angle_alpha   90.00
_cell.angle_beta   90.00
_cell.angle_gamma   90.00
#
_symmetry.space_group_name_H-M   'P 1'
#
loop_
_entity.id
_entity.type
_entity.pdbx_description
1 polymer ?
#
loop_
_entity_poly.entity_id
_entity_poly.type
_entity_poly.pdbx_seq_one_letter_code
_entity_poly.pdbx_strand_id
1 'polypeptide(L)'
;MPASRSVTAVLGPTNTGKTHLAVERMLAHASGMIGLPLRLLAREIYDRVRVRVGDHAVALVTGEEKIIPATPRFWVATVEAMPSNIEVAFLAIDEIQLCADFERGHIFTDRLLHRRGREETMLLGAGTMRPIIERLVPRTTFVARPRFSKLTYAGHKKLSRLPRRSAVVAFSAETVYAVAELLRRQRGGAAVVLGALSPRTRNAQVSLFQSGDVDYLVATDAIGMGLNMDVDHVAFAATRKFDGFHYRNLNPSELGQIAGRAGRYLNDGTFGTTGEA
;
A
#
# COMPACT_ATOMS: atom_id res chain seq x y z
N MET A 1 32.86 13.12 -12.23
CA MET A 1 31.76 12.35 -11.59
C MET A 1 30.49 12.66 -12.35
N PRO A 2 29.68 11.67 -12.79
CA PRO A 2 28.48 11.97 -13.55
C PRO A 2 27.53 12.83 -12.70
N ALA A 3 26.79 13.72 -13.35
CA ALA A 3 25.91 14.70 -12.73
C ALA A 3 25.11 14.09 -11.57
N SER A 4 25.04 14.81 -10.45
CA SER A 4 24.38 14.34 -9.22
C SER A 4 22.93 13.94 -9.52
N ARG A 5 22.67 12.64 -9.61
CA ARG A 5 21.32 12.07 -9.70
C ARG A 5 20.60 12.45 -8.41
N SER A 6 19.67 13.40 -8.46
CA SER A 6 18.98 13.86 -7.25
C SER A 6 18.08 12.75 -6.72
N VAL A 7 18.36 12.29 -5.51
CA VAL A 7 17.50 11.33 -4.80
C VAL A 7 16.67 12.12 -3.79
N THR A 8 15.35 12.00 -3.90
CA THR A 8 14.41 12.58 -2.96
C THR A 8 13.67 11.47 -2.22
N ALA A 9 13.78 11.43 -0.90
CA ALA A 9 12.98 10.55 -0.06
C ALA A 9 11.73 11.31 0.44
N VAL A 10 10.57 10.94 -0.08
CA VAL A 10 9.27 11.46 0.38
C VAL A 10 8.73 10.50 1.43
N LEU A 11 8.86 10.87 2.70
CA LEU A 11 8.57 9.98 3.82
C LEU A 11 7.39 10.48 4.65
N GLY A 12 6.52 9.55 5.05
CA GLY A 12 5.35 9.86 5.87
C GLY A 12 4.42 8.66 6.08
N PRO A 13 3.41 8.76 6.95
CA PRO A 13 2.44 7.68 7.19
C PRO A 13 1.64 7.31 5.93
N THR A 14 0.88 6.21 5.98
CA THR A 14 -0.04 5.83 4.90
C THR A 14 -1.09 6.92 4.65
N ASN A 15 -1.66 6.94 3.44
CA ASN A 15 -2.72 7.88 3.04
C ASN A 15 -2.31 9.37 2.99
N THR A 16 -1.08 9.63 2.54
CA THR A 16 -0.46 10.99 2.46
C THR A 16 -0.24 11.49 1.03
N GLY A 17 -0.81 10.81 0.03
CA GLY A 17 -0.71 11.19 -1.38
C GLY A 17 0.70 11.05 -1.99
N LYS A 18 1.60 10.26 -1.39
CA LYS A 18 2.97 10.06 -1.88
C LYS A 18 3.02 9.46 -3.29
N THR A 19 2.29 8.36 -3.51
CA THR A 19 2.21 7.71 -4.83
C THR A 19 1.61 8.64 -5.87
N HIS A 20 0.60 9.45 -5.50
CA HIS A 20 0.03 10.45 -6.40
C HIS A 20 1.08 11.48 -6.83
N LEU A 21 1.84 12.03 -5.87
CA LEU A 21 2.94 12.95 -6.18
C LEU A 21 3.95 12.33 -7.14
N ALA A 22 4.35 11.08 -6.89
CA ALA A 22 5.31 10.40 -7.74
C ALA A 22 4.80 10.20 -9.17
N VAL A 23 3.50 9.89 -9.35
CA VAL A 23 2.89 9.80 -10.69
C VAL A 23 2.88 11.16 -11.39
N GLU A 24 2.51 12.25 -10.72
CA GLU A 24 2.56 13.59 -11.32
C GLU A 24 3.98 13.96 -11.75
N ARG A 25 4.97 13.71 -10.88
CA ARG A 25 6.38 13.96 -11.19
C ARG A 25 6.85 13.08 -12.34
N MET A 26 6.49 11.79 -12.35
CA MET A 26 6.83 10.87 -13.43
C MET A 26 6.34 11.38 -14.78
N LEU A 27 5.08 11.82 -14.86
CA LEU A 27 4.46 12.30 -16.09
C LEU A 27 5.00 13.65 -16.58
N ALA A 28 5.62 14.43 -15.69
CA ALA A 28 6.31 15.67 -16.06
C ALA A 28 7.68 15.45 -16.73
N HIS A 29 8.20 14.21 -16.76
CA HIS A 29 9.49 13.88 -17.37
C HIS A 29 9.33 13.23 -18.76
N ALA A 30 10.41 13.22 -19.55
CA ALA A 30 10.43 12.63 -20.88
C ALA A 30 10.11 11.11 -20.87
N SER A 31 10.60 10.40 -19.85
CA SER A 31 10.30 8.98 -19.58
C SER A 31 10.33 8.69 -18.08
N GLY A 32 9.64 7.63 -17.66
CA GLY A 32 9.49 7.36 -16.23
C GLY A 32 9.25 5.90 -15.88
N MET A 33 9.62 5.51 -14.67
CA MET A 33 9.34 4.18 -14.12
C MET A 33 8.91 4.28 -12.66
N ILE A 34 7.89 3.53 -12.27
CA ILE A 34 7.46 3.40 -10.88
C ILE A 34 7.37 1.92 -10.48
N GLY A 35 8.04 1.59 -9.37
CA GLY A 35 7.98 0.29 -8.72
C GLY A 35 7.00 0.31 -7.56
N LEU A 36 6.05 -0.64 -7.57
CA LEU A 36 4.98 -0.74 -6.58
C LEU A 36 5.08 -2.08 -5.83
N PRO A 37 4.66 -2.13 -4.56
CA PRO A 37 4.86 -3.32 -3.73
C PRO A 37 3.89 -4.46 -4.04
N LEU A 38 2.85 -4.18 -4.82
CA LEU A 38 1.74 -5.09 -5.08
C LEU A 38 1.23 -4.93 -6.50
N ARG A 39 0.82 -6.05 -7.09
CA ARG A 39 0.27 -6.12 -8.45
C ARG A 39 -0.99 -5.29 -8.61
N LEU A 40 -1.86 -5.30 -7.59
CA LEU A 40 -3.11 -4.54 -7.65
C LEU A 40 -2.84 -3.03 -7.74
N LEU A 41 -1.87 -2.53 -6.96
CA LEU A 41 -1.43 -1.15 -7.05
C LEU A 41 -0.78 -0.86 -8.41
N ALA A 42 0.07 -1.77 -8.91
CA ALA A 42 0.65 -1.64 -10.25
C ALA A 42 -0.44 -1.52 -11.32
N ARG A 43 -1.49 -2.33 -11.25
CA ARG A 43 -2.63 -2.25 -12.17
C ARG A 43 -3.39 -0.93 -12.05
N GLU A 44 -3.71 -0.49 -10.83
CA GLU A 44 -4.41 0.77 -10.59
C GLU A 44 -3.63 1.98 -11.13
N ILE A 45 -2.33 2.03 -10.88
CA ILE A 45 -1.46 3.10 -11.37
C ILE A 45 -1.31 3.02 -12.90
N TYR A 46 -1.18 1.81 -13.46
CA TYR A 46 -1.14 1.61 -14.90
C TYR A 46 -2.41 2.15 -15.57
N ASP A 47 -3.59 1.76 -15.11
CA ASP A 47 -4.85 2.22 -15.70
C ASP A 47 -5.00 3.75 -15.61
N ARG A 48 -4.56 4.36 -14.50
CA ARG A 48 -4.57 5.82 -14.32
C ARG A 48 -3.61 6.55 -15.26
N VAL A 49 -2.39 6.04 -15.41
CA VAL A 49 -1.38 6.60 -16.32
C VAL A 49 -1.85 6.43 -17.77
N ARG A 50 -2.35 5.24 -18.11
CA ARG A 50 -2.89 4.88 -19.43
C ARG A 50 -3.97 5.83 -19.91
N VAL A 51 -4.93 6.19 -19.05
CA VAL A 51 -5.98 7.18 -19.38
C VAL A 51 -5.40 8.55 -19.72
N ARG A 52 -4.25 8.92 -19.14
CA ARG A 52 -3.63 10.25 -19.33
C ARG A 52 -2.69 10.34 -20.53
N VAL A 53 -1.95 9.27 -20.83
CA VAL A 53 -0.91 9.28 -21.87
C VAL A 53 -1.20 8.38 -23.07
N GLY A 54 -2.25 7.57 -22.99
CA GLY A 54 -2.64 6.60 -24.01
C GLY A 54 -1.93 5.24 -23.86
N ASP A 55 -2.58 4.20 -24.37
CA ASP A 55 -2.12 2.80 -24.27
C ASP A 55 -0.71 2.57 -24.87
N HIS A 56 -0.36 3.30 -25.93
CA HIS A 56 0.91 3.15 -26.64
C HIS A 56 2.13 3.66 -25.83
N ALA A 57 1.91 4.49 -24.81
CA ALA A 57 2.97 5.18 -24.10
C ALA A 57 3.30 4.58 -22.73
N VAL A 58 2.54 3.59 -22.24
CA VAL A 58 2.73 2.99 -20.91
C VAL A 58 2.78 1.47 -20.95
N ALA A 59 3.76 0.91 -20.25
CA ALA A 59 3.90 -0.52 -20.02
C ALA A 59 3.46 -0.91 -18.60
N LEU A 60 2.86 -2.10 -18.46
CA LEU A 60 2.64 -2.79 -17.19
C LEU A 60 3.55 -4.02 -17.12
N VAL A 61 4.35 -4.14 -16.06
CA VAL A 61 5.22 -5.30 -15.85
C VAL A 61 5.06 -5.84 -14.43
N THR A 62 4.45 -6.99 -14.29
CA THR A 62 4.31 -7.72 -13.02
C THR A 62 4.85 -9.14 -13.17
N GLY A 63 4.80 -9.96 -12.11
CA GLY A 63 5.21 -11.37 -12.20
C GLY A 63 4.33 -12.21 -13.14
N GLU A 64 3.05 -11.86 -13.27
CA GLU A 64 2.04 -12.66 -13.96
C GLU A 64 1.46 -11.99 -15.21
N GLU A 65 1.54 -10.67 -15.29
CA GLU A 65 0.98 -9.88 -16.39
C GLU A 65 2.05 -8.93 -16.94
N LYS A 66 2.18 -8.92 -18.26
CA LYS A 66 3.10 -8.05 -19.00
C LYS A 66 2.39 -7.46 -20.21
N ILE A 67 2.19 -6.15 -20.19
CA ILE A 67 1.64 -5.36 -21.31
C ILE A 67 2.72 -4.38 -21.71
N ILE A 68 3.31 -4.56 -22.89
CA ILE A 68 4.37 -3.67 -23.39
C ILE A 68 4.01 -3.23 -24.81
N PRO A 69 3.70 -1.93 -25.02
CA PRO A 69 3.49 -1.40 -26.37
C PRO A 69 4.82 -1.31 -27.14
N ALA A 70 4.77 -0.92 -28.42
CA ALA A 70 5.99 -0.83 -29.24
C ALA A 70 6.99 0.23 -28.74
N THR A 71 6.50 1.36 -28.20
CA THR A 71 7.33 2.51 -27.80
C THR A 71 6.93 3.09 -26.44
N PRO A 72 7.05 2.33 -25.34
CA PRO A 72 6.65 2.78 -24.01
C PRO A 72 7.58 3.89 -23.50
N ARG A 73 7.00 5.01 -23.09
CA ARG A 73 7.69 6.09 -22.37
C ARG A 73 7.65 5.88 -20.86
N PHE A 74 6.58 5.26 -20.36
CA PHE A 74 6.33 5.08 -18.94
C PHE A 74 6.21 3.60 -18.59
N TRP A 75 6.75 3.24 -17.43
CA TRP A 75 6.82 1.86 -16.96
C TRP A 75 6.21 1.75 -15.57
N VAL A 76 5.12 1.02 -15.45
CA VAL A 76 4.51 0.70 -14.15
C VAL A 76 4.80 -0.75 -13.86
N ALA A 77 5.46 -1.03 -12.74
CA ALA A 77 5.87 -2.38 -12.41
C ALA A 77 5.69 -2.71 -10.94
N THR A 78 5.62 -4.00 -10.60
CA THR A 78 5.98 -4.41 -9.25
C THR A 78 7.49 -4.24 -9.05
N VAL A 79 7.95 -3.96 -7.83
CA VAL A 79 9.38 -3.73 -7.54
C VAL A 79 10.23 -4.95 -7.97
N GLU A 80 9.69 -6.15 -7.80
CA GLU A 80 10.30 -7.42 -8.18
C GLU A 80 10.42 -7.59 -9.70
N ALA A 81 9.40 -7.15 -10.45
CA ALA A 81 9.37 -7.27 -11.91
C ALA A 81 9.92 -6.02 -12.63
N MET A 82 10.46 -5.06 -11.87
CA MET A 82 11.01 -3.82 -12.40
C MET A 82 12.15 -4.10 -13.41
N PRO A 83 12.03 -3.68 -14.68
CA PRO A 83 13.06 -3.90 -15.69
C PRO A 83 14.38 -3.22 -15.30
N SER A 84 15.47 -3.98 -15.21
CA SER A 84 16.79 -3.48 -14.82
C SER A 84 17.58 -2.87 -15.97
N ASN A 85 17.33 -3.34 -17.20
CA ASN A 85 18.03 -2.89 -18.41
C ASN A 85 17.44 -1.61 -19.04
N ILE A 86 16.41 -1.03 -18.42
CA ILE A 86 15.73 0.17 -18.93
C ILE A 86 16.10 1.37 -18.07
N GLU A 87 16.63 2.40 -18.73
CA GLU A 87 16.92 3.69 -18.12
C GLU A 87 15.85 4.72 -18.46
N VAL A 88 15.41 5.45 -17.44
CA VAL A 88 14.35 6.45 -17.53
C VAL A 88 14.80 7.78 -16.92
N ALA A 89 14.19 8.89 -17.32
CA ALA A 89 14.47 10.19 -16.72
C ALA A 89 14.06 10.23 -15.24
N PHE A 90 12.84 9.75 -14.94
CA PHE A 90 12.30 9.67 -13.58
C PHE A 90 12.17 8.22 -13.09
N LEU A 91 12.61 7.93 -11.87
CA LEU A 91 12.38 6.64 -11.21
C LEU A 91 11.72 6.84 -9.84
N ALA A 92 10.66 6.10 -9.54
CA ALA A 92 10.10 6.00 -8.20
C ALA A 92 10.06 4.56 -7.67
N ILE A 93 10.27 4.39 -6.37
CA ILE A 93 10.08 3.13 -5.64
C ILE A 93 9.16 3.42 -4.46
N ASP A 94 8.00 2.74 -4.43
CA ASP A 94 7.00 2.89 -3.37
C ASP A 94 7.16 1.86 -2.24
N GLU A 95 6.67 2.21 -1.06
CA GLU A 95 6.78 1.44 0.19
C GLU A 95 8.20 0.95 0.52
N ILE A 96 9.20 1.85 0.47
CA ILE A 96 10.63 1.51 0.68
C ILE A 96 10.92 0.86 2.04
N GLN A 97 10.04 0.99 3.03
CA GLN A 97 10.17 0.26 4.29
C GLN A 97 10.09 -1.27 4.14
N LEU A 98 9.60 -1.78 3.00
CA LEU A 98 9.65 -3.20 2.68
C LEU A 98 11.09 -3.72 2.49
N CYS A 99 12.12 -2.87 2.50
CA CYS A 99 13.50 -3.32 2.70
C CYS A 99 13.68 -4.20 3.95
N ALA A 100 12.85 -4.00 4.98
CA ALA A 100 12.88 -4.78 6.23
C ALA A 100 12.06 -6.09 6.17
N ASP A 101 11.45 -6.41 5.03
CA ASP A 101 10.71 -7.66 4.84
C ASP A 101 11.68 -8.86 4.70
N PHE A 102 11.42 -9.94 5.44
CA PHE A 102 12.31 -11.10 5.49
C PHE A 102 12.35 -11.90 4.18
N GLU A 103 11.24 -12.00 3.47
CA GLU A 103 11.15 -12.83 2.27
C GLU A 103 11.62 -12.07 1.04
N ARG A 104 11.15 -10.83 0.86
CA ARG A 104 11.36 -10.06 -0.38
C ARG A 104 12.07 -8.72 -0.20
N GLY A 105 12.45 -8.36 1.03
CA GLY A 105 13.11 -7.08 1.30
C GLY A 105 14.48 -6.92 0.67
N HIS A 106 15.15 -8.04 0.35
CA HIS A 106 16.40 -8.03 -0.41
C HIS A 106 16.26 -7.36 -1.79
N ILE A 107 15.12 -7.54 -2.46
CA ILE A 107 14.82 -6.90 -3.75
C ILE A 107 14.66 -5.39 -3.55
N PHE A 108 13.88 -4.97 -2.57
CA PHE A 108 13.69 -3.54 -2.28
C PHE A 108 15.01 -2.86 -1.91
N THR A 109 15.86 -3.55 -1.14
CA THR A 109 17.19 -3.08 -0.75
C THR A 109 18.11 -2.92 -1.96
N ASP A 110 18.12 -3.90 -2.88
CA ASP A 110 18.86 -3.76 -4.14
C ASP A 110 18.39 -2.53 -4.94
N ARG A 111 17.07 -2.35 -5.09
CA ARG A 111 16.50 -1.22 -5.84
C ARG A 111 16.82 0.12 -5.17
N LEU A 112 16.75 0.19 -3.84
CA LEU A 112 17.14 1.35 -3.04
C LEU A 112 18.60 1.75 -3.29
N LEU A 113 19.52 0.77 -3.34
CA LEU A 113 20.96 1.04 -3.46
C LEU A 113 21.38 1.33 -4.90
N HIS A 114 20.83 0.61 -5.87
CA HIS A 114 21.41 0.53 -7.22
C HIS A 114 20.57 1.15 -8.33
N ARG A 115 19.26 1.38 -8.15
CA ARG A 115 18.42 1.92 -9.22
C ARG A 115 18.25 3.43 -9.13
N ARG A 116 18.49 4.14 -10.22
CA ARG A 116 18.33 5.61 -10.29
C ARG A 116 17.68 6.01 -11.62
N GLY A 117 16.86 7.05 -11.58
CA GLY A 117 16.51 7.82 -12.77
C GLY A 117 17.70 8.67 -13.22
N ARG A 118 17.74 9.03 -14.51
CA ARG A 118 18.78 9.90 -15.06
C ARG A 118 18.71 11.32 -14.50
N GLU A 119 17.50 11.81 -14.26
CA GLU A 119 17.21 13.18 -13.81
C GLU A 119 16.74 13.17 -12.36
N GLU A 120 15.72 12.37 -12.03
CA GLU A 120 15.14 12.33 -10.68
C GLU A 120 14.93 10.89 -10.20
N THR A 121 15.26 10.64 -8.93
CA THR A 121 14.88 9.41 -8.21
C THR A 121 14.06 9.76 -7.00
N MET A 122 12.91 9.11 -6.82
CA MET A 122 12.01 9.33 -5.70
C MET A 122 11.78 8.05 -4.90
N LEU A 123 12.14 8.06 -3.62
CA LEU A 123 11.91 6.97 -2.68
C LEU A 123 10.70 7.33 -1.82
N LEU A 124 9.64 6.53 -1.86
CA LEU A 124 8.42 6.77 -1.10
C LEU A 124 8.30 5.72 0.01
N GLY A 125 7.89 6.14 1.20
CA GLY A 125 7.60 5.17 2.25
C GLY A 125 7.40 5.79 3.63
N ALA A 126 7.58 4.95 4.65
CA ALA A 126 7.42 5.32 6.05
C ALA A 126 8.55 6.23 6.56
N GLY A 127 8.23 7.10 7.53
CA GLY A 127 9.20 7.99 8.19
C GLY A 127 10.36 7.24 8.89
N THR A 128 10.10 6.01 9.34
CA THR A 128 11.09 5.13 9.97
C THR A 128 12.28 4.79 9.06
N MET A 129 12.13 4.95 7.75
CA MET A 129 13.22 4.72 6.80
C MET A 129 14.25 5.86 6.71
N ARG A 130 13.97 7.02 7.32
CA ARG A 130 14.86 8.18 7.24
C ARG A 130 16.30 7.87 7.69
N PRO A 131 16.55 7.30 8.91
CA PRO A 131 17.91 7.12 9.40
C PRO A 131 18.73 6.17 8.52
N ILE A 132 18.08 5.12 7.98
CA ILE A 132 18.77 4.13 7.16
C ILE A 132 19.04 4.66 5.74
N ILE A 133 18.10 5.40 5.15
CA ILE A 133 18.32 6.06 3.85
C ILE A 133 19.42 7.11 3.95
N GLU A 134 19.46 7.89 5.03
CA GLU A 134 20.49 8.90 5.28
C GLU A 134 21.89 8.28 5.35
N ARG A 135 22.00 7.10 5.97
CA ARG A 135 23.25 6.34 6.06
C ARG A 135 23.66 5.68 4.74
N LEU A 136 22.70 5.10 4.01
CA LEU A 136 22.97 4.26 2.83
C LEU A 136 22.99 5.03 1.50
N VAL A 137 22.29 6.17 1.42
CA VAL A 137 22.17 6.98 0.21
C VAL A 137 22.54 8.44 0.55
N PRO A 138 23.84 8.77 0.58
CA PRO A 138 24.30 10.12 0.87
C PRO A 138 23.73 11.15 -0.10
N ARG A 139 23.52 12.38 0.37
CA ARG A 139 22.94 13.49 -0.42
C ARG A 139 21.48 13.30 -0.84
N THR A 140 20.73 12.44 -0.14
CA THR A 140 19.28 12.35 -0.31
C THR A 140 18.60 13.60 0.26
N THR A 141 17.71 14.21 -0.51
CA THR A 141 16.81 15.27 -0.03
C THR A 141 15.60 14.62 0.64
N PHE A 142 15.25 15.05 1.85
CA PHE A 142 14.12 14.51 2.59
C PHE A 142 12.92 15.45 2.56
N VAL A 143 11.76 14.92 2.19
CA VAL A 143 10.47 15.63 2.20
C VAL A 143 9.52 14.88 3.13
N ALA A 144 9.13 15.52 4.23
CA ALA A 144 8.13 14.98 5.13
C ALA A 144 6.71 15.25 4.61
N ARG A 145 5.83 14.24 4.67
CA ARG A 145 4.40 14.37 4.35
C ARG A 145 3.55 13.96 5.56
N PRO A 146 3.09 14.91 6.39
CA PRO A 146 2.21 14.58 7.51
C PRO A 146 0.86 14.06 7.01
N ARG A 147 0.15 13.31 7.87
CA ARG A 147 -1.23 12.86 7.58
C ARG A 147 -2.14 14.08 7.46
N PHE A 148 -3.02 14.09 6.47
CA PHE A 148 -3.99 15.17 6.26
C PHE A 148 -5.12 15.19 7.30
N SER A 149 -5.48 14.02 7.85
CA SER A 149 -6.52 13.85 8.86
C SER A 149 -5.98 13.27 10.18
N LYS A 150 -6.78 13.35 11.24
CA LYS A 150 -6.47 12.78 12.54
C LYS A 150 -6.86 11.31 12.58
N LEU A 151 -6.00 10.50 13.18
CA LEU A 151 -6.28 9.11 13.52
C LEU A 151 -6.36 8.98 15.03
N THR A 152 -7.53 8.61 15.57
CA THR A 152 -7.78 8.58 17.01
C THR A 152 -8.07 7.17 17.51
N TYR A 153 -7.48 6.78 18.64
CA TYR A 153 -7.79 5.52 19.31
C TYR A 153 -9.15 5.63 20.01
N ALA A 154 -10.09 4.74 19.66
CA ALA A 154 -11.46 4.73 20.15
C ALA A 154 -11.73 3.64 21.21
N GLY A 155 -10.69 2.93 21.68
CA GLY A 155 -10.80 1.89 22.69
C GLY A 155 -11.35 0.56 22.15
N HIS A 156 -11.73 -0.31 23.07
CA HIS A 156 -12.39 -1.58 22.77
C HIS A 156 -13.89 -1.36 22.50
N LYS A 157 -14.42 -2.03 21.48
CA LYS A 157 -15.85 -2.12 21.22
C LYS A 157 -16.23 -3.56 20.88
N LYS A 158 -17.35 -4.03 21.42
CA LYS A 158 -17.96 -5.29 20.96
C LYS A 158 -18.26 -5.21 19.46
N LEU A 159 -18.19 -6.33 18.75
CA LEU A 159 -18.46 -6.40 17.30
C LEU A 159 -19.83 -5.79 16.95
N SER A 160 -20.84 -6.07 17.78
CA SER A 160 -22.19 -5.51 17.65
C SER A 160 -22.30 -4.01 17.88
N ARG A 161 -21.25 -3.32 18.33
CA ARG A 161 -21.22 -1.86 18.57
C ARG A 161 -20.24 -1.13 17.65
N LEU A 162 -19.65 -1.83 16.69
CA LEU A 162 -18.80 -1.19 15.70
C LEU A 162 -19.63 -0.23 14.83
N PRO A 163 -19.11 0.98 14.55
CA PRO A 163 -19.79 1.92 13.66
C PRO A 163 -19.91 1.34 12.25
N ARG A 164 -20.81 1.89 11.43
CA ARG A 164 -20.85 1.57 9.99
C ARG A 164 -19.51 1.94 9.35
N ARG A 165 -19.21 1.37 8.19
CA ARG A 165 -17.95 1.58 7.46
C ARG A 165 -16.72 1.12 8.25
N SER A 166 -16.87 0.09 9.08
CA SER A 166 -15.76 -0.50 9.84
C SER A 166 -15.07 -1.62 9.07
N ALA A 167 -13.74 -1.62 9.08
CA ALA A 167 -12.93 -2.77 8.72
C ALA A 167 -12.45 -3.51 9.97
N VAL A 168 -12.78 -4.79 10.08
CA VAL A 168 -12.34 -5.67 11.16
C VAL A 168 -11.14 -6.50 10.68
N VAL A 169 -10.03 -6.42 11.40
CA VAL A 169 -8.78 -7.05 11.00
C VAL A 169 -8.46 -8.21 11.93
N ALA A 170 -8.29 -9.39 11.34
CA ALA A 170 -7.82 -10.59 12.01
C ALA A 170 -6.60 -11.17 11.28
N PHE A 171 -5.88 -12.11 11.90
CA PHE A 171 -4.62 -12.64 11.33
C PHE A 171 -4.70 -14.12 10.97
N SER A 172 -5.89 -14.70 10.92
CA SER A 172 -6.15 -16.05 10.41
C SER A 172 -7.41 -16.05 9.54
N ALA A 173 -7.44 -16.93 8.52
CA ALA A 173 -8.60 -17.07 7.66
C ALA A 173 -9.83 -17.55 8.46
N GLU A 174 -9.62 -18.46 9.42
CA GLU A 174 -10.64 -18.95 10.33
C GLU A 174 -11.33 -17.81 11.09
N THR A 175 -10.55 -16.94 11.74
CA THR A 175 -11.10 -15.81 12.50
C THR A 175 -11.79 -14.80 11.57
N VAL A 176 -11.26 -14.55 10.37
CA VAL A 176 -11.93 -13.69 9.38
C VAL A 176 -13.32 -14.24 9.03
N TYR A 177 -13.45 -15.53 8.71
CA TYR A 177 -14.74 -16.12 8.38
C TYR A 177 -15.70 -16.15 9.58
N ALA A 178 -15.21 -16.47 10.78
CA ALA A 178 -16.01 -16.48 11.99
C ALA A 178 -16.59 -15.10 12.32
N VAL A 179 -15.77 -14.04 12.24
CA VAL A 179 -16.19 -12.65 12.46
C VAL A 179 -17.16 -12.20 11.35
N ALA A 180 -16.89 -12.54 10.10
CA ALA A 180 -17.76 -12.20 8.98
C ALA A 180 -19.14 -12.85 9.09
N GLU A 181 -19.22 -14.10 9.52
CA GLU A 181 -20.48 -14.80 9.76
C GLU A 181 -21.26 -14.15 10.92
N LEU A 182 -20.58 -13.76 11.99
CA LEU A 182 -21.21 -13.07 13.12
C LEU A 182 -21.79 -11.72 12.70
N LEU A 183 -21.05 -10.94 11.90
CA LEU A 183 -21.53 -9.69 11.31
C LEU A 183 -22.69 -9.93 10.33
N ARG A 184 -22.63 -10.97 9.50
CA ARG A 184 -23.72 -11.32 8.59
C ARG A 184 -25.03 -11.58 9.35
N ARG A 185 -24.97 -12.34 10.45
CA ARG A 185 -26.14 -12.63 11.29
C ARG A 185 -26.69 -11.41 12.02
N GLN A 186 -25.83 -10.51 12.49
CA GLN A 186 -26.24 -9.38 13.35
C GLN A 186 -26.50 -8.07 12.59
N ARG A 187 -25.89 -7.89 11.41
CA ARG A 187 -25.82 -6.62 10.68
C ARG A 187 -26.19 -6.73 9.21
N GLY A 188 -26.57 -7.93 8.72
CA GLY A 188 -27.07 -8.13 7.36
C GLY A 188 -26.01 -8.40 6.30
N GLY A 189 -24.72 -8.25 6.60
CA GLY A 189 -23.65 -8.62 5.68
C GLY A 189 -22.26 -8.10 6.05
N ALA A 190 -21.24 -8.72 5.48
CA ALA A 190 -19.86 -8.25 5.53
C ALA A 190 -19.10 -8.71 4.26
N ALA A 191 -18.26 -7.84 3.74
CA ALA A 191 -17.28 -8.19 2.71
C ALA A 191 -16.08 -8.90 3.36
N VAL A 192 -15.48 -9.86 2.65
CA VAL A 192 -14.34 -10.64 3.15
C VAL A 192 -13.13 -10.47 2.25
N VAL A 193 -11.99 -10.07 2.82
CA VAL A 193 -10.74 -9.88 2.09
C VAL A 193 -9.60 -10.65 2.73
N LEU A 194 -9.15 -11.72 2.06
CA LEU A 194 -7.97 -12.48 2.46
C LEU A 194 -6.84 -12.28 1.44
N GLY A 195 -5.59 -12.34 1.90
CA GLY A 195 -4.41 -12.32 1.03
C GLY A 195 -4.41 -13.42 -0.03
N ALA A 196 -5.00 -14.59 0.29
CA ALA A 196 -5.12 -15.73 -0.62
C ALA A 196 -6.20 -15.58 -1.71
N LEU A 197 -7.11 -14.60 -1.59
CA LEU A 197 -8.15 -14.40 -2.60
C LEU A 197 -7.53 -13.90 -3.92
N SER A 198 -8.06 -14.42 -5.04
CA SER A 198 -7.71 -13.93 -6.37
C SER A 198 -7.96 -12.41 -6.48
N PRO A 199 -7.19 -11.68 -7.30
CA PRO A 199 -7.39 -10.24 -7.48
C PRO A 199 -8.82 -9.87 -7.87
N ARG A 200 -9.45 -10.67 -8.75
CA ARG A 200 -10.85 -10.46 -9.18
C ARG A 200 -11.81 -10.58 -8.00
N THR A 201 -11.68 -11.64 -7.19
CA THR A 201 -12.54 -11.86 -6.02
C THR A 201 -12.34 -10.75 -4.99
N ARG A 202 -11.10 -10.35 -4.74
CA ARG A 202 -10.77 -9.28 -3.79
C ARG A 202 -11.38 -7.94 -4.21
N ASN A 203 -11.29 -7.59 -5.49
CA ASN A 203 -11.89 -6.36 -6.02
C ASN A 203 -13.42 -6.38 -5.96
N ALA A 204 -14.05 -7.53 -6.22
CA ALA A 204 -15.49 -7.68 -6.08
C ALA A 204 -15.94 -7.47 -4.62
N GLN A 205 -15.22 -8.05 -3.65
CA GLN A 205 -15.50 -7.86 -2.22
C GLN A 205 -15.32 -6.42 -1.76
N VAL A 206 -14.26 -5.74 -2.21
CA VAL A 206 -14.08 -4.30 -1.94
C VAL A 206 -15.18 -3.48 -2.61
N SER A 207 -15.62 -3.84 -3.82
CA SER A 207 -16.70 -3.14 -4.52
C SER A 207 -18.01 -3.21 -3.76
N LEU A 208 -18.38 -4.39 -3.21
CA LEU A 208 -19.57 -4.55 -2.35
C LEU A 208 -19.52 -3.64 -1.11
N PHE A 209 -18.34 -3.48 -0.51
CA PHE A 209 -18.16 -2.55 0.60
C PHE A 209 -18.24 -1.10 0.13
N GLN A 210 -17.62 -0.74 -0.99
CA GLN A 210 -17.64 0.64 -1.52
C GLN A 210 -19.01 1.10 -1.99
N SER A 211 -19.79 0.22 -2.63
CA SER A 211 -21.17 0.52 -3.08
C SER A 211 -22.14 0.74 -1.91
N GLY A 212 -21.79 0.26 -0.71
CA GLY A 212 -22.67 0.29 0.45
C GLY A 212 -23.62 -0.91 0.53
N ASP A 213 -23.45 -1.92 -0.33
CA ASP A 213 -24.19 -3.19 -0.23
C ASP A 213 -23.92 -3.88 1.13
N VAL A 214 -22.73 -3.66 1.68
CA VAL A 214 -22.35 -4.04 3.05
C VAL A 214 -21.61 -2.92 3.77
N ASP A 215 -21.94 -2.72 5.05
CA ASP A 215 -21.32 -1.69 5.89
C ASP A 215 -19.99 -2.12 6.54
N TYR A 216 -19.68 -3.41 6.49
CA TYR A 216 -18.56 -3.99 7.22
C TYR A 216 -17.66 -4.76 6.27
N LEU A 217 -16.36 -4.64 6.50
CA LEU A 217 -15.33 -5.42 5.84
C LEU A 217 -14.60 -6.24 6.91
N VAL A 218 -14.35 -7.52 6.67
CA VAL A 218 -13.48 -8.35 7.52
C VAL A 218 -12.31 -8.82 6.69
N ALA A 219 -11.09 -8.64 7.20
CA ALA A 219 -9.91 -8.90 6.40
C ALA A 219 -8.67 -9.32 7.19
N THR A 220 -7.68 -9.84 6.47
CA THR A 220 -6.32 -10.00 7.00
C THR A 220 -5.49 -8.72 6.90
N ASP A 221 -4.24 -8.77 7.37
CA ASP A 221 -3.23 -7.70 7.17
C ASP A 221 -3.01 -7.30 5.71
N ALA A 222 -3.52 -8.09 4.76
CA ALA A 222 -3.58 -7.75 3.34
C ALA A 222 -4.22 -6.37 3.05
N ILE A 223 -5.11 -5.86 3.91
CA ILE A 223 -5.66 -4.50 3.72
C ILE A 223 -4.64 -3.40 4.03
N GLY A 224 -3.62 -3.70 4.82
CA GLY A 224 -2.52 -2.79 5.14
C GLY A 224 -1.76 -2.38 3.88
N MET A 225 -1.82 -3.18 2.82
CA MET A 225 -1.10 -2.97 1.57
C MET A 225 -2.08 -2.98 0.38
N GLY A 226 -2.37 -1.80 -0.17
CA GLY A 226 -2.74 -1.68 -1.58
C GLY A 226 -4.18 -1.97 -1.97
N LEU A 227 -5.13 -1.82 -1.06
CA LEU A 227 -6.55 -1.70 -1.43
C LEU A 227 -7.01 -0.26 -1.22
N ASN A 228 -7.61 0.30 -2.27
CA ASN A 228 -8.22 1.61 -2.24
C ASN A 228 -9.64 1.49 -1.64
N MET A 229 -9.79 1.78 -0.34
CA MET A 229 -11.07 1.68 0.34
C MET A 229 -11.28 2.83 1.33
N ASP A 230 -12.49 3.37 1.34
CA ASP A 230 -12.94 4.39 2.29
C ASP A 230 -13.48 3.73 3.56
N VAL A 231 -12.62 3.61 4.56
CA VAL A 231 -12.93 3.01 5.86
C VAL A 231 -12.88 4.11 6.92
N ASP A 232 -13.91 4.23 7.76
CA ASP A 232 -13.95 5.26 8.81
C ASP A 232 -13.36 4.74 10.14
N HIS A 233 -13.47 3.43 10.36
CA HIS A 233 -13.01 2.78 11.57
C HIS A 233 -12.28 1.46 11.28
N VAL A 234 -11.13 1.26 11.91
CA VAL A 234 -10.41 -0.02 11.88
C VAL A 234 -10.46 -0.68 13.26
N ALA A 235 -11.02 -1.89 13.34
CA ALA A 235 -11.11 -2.66 14.56
C ALA A 235 -10.21 -3.90 14.49
N PHE A 236 -9.23 -4.00 15.39
CA PHE A 236 -8.38 -5.19 15.51
C PHE A 236 -9.12 -6.28 16.30
N ALA A 237 -9.40 -7.41 15.66
CA ALA A 237 -9.98 -8.60 16.30
C ALA A 237 -8.94 -9.48 17.00
N ALA A 238 -7.67 -9.23 16.74
CA ALA A 238 -6.52 -9.75 17.47
C ALA A 238 -5.38 -8.73 17.38
N THR A 239 -4.41 -8.81 18.29
CA THR A 239 -3.16 -8.02 18.25
C THR A 239 -1.92 -8.89 18.07
N ARG A 240 -2.12 -10.19 17.84
CA ARG A 240 -1.08 -11.21 17.61
C ARG A 240 -1.24 -11.86 16.24
N LYS A 241 -0.12 -12.13 15.56
CA LYS A 241 -0.07 -12.83 14.28
C LYS A 241 1.00 -13.91 14.28
N PHE A 242 0.83 -14.89 13.41
CA PHE A 242 1.89 -15.85 13.07
C PHE A 242 2.80 -15.23 12.01
N ASP A 243 4.11 -15.26 12.23
CA ASP A 243 5.10 -14.69 11.31
C ASP A 243 5.82 -15.72 10.44
N GLY A 244 5.33 -16.96 10.41
CA GLY A 244 5.98 -18.10 9.78
C GLY A 244 6.72 -19.00 10.76
N PHE A 245 7.10 -18.48 11.93
CA PHE A 245 7.82 -19.23 12.96
C PHE A 245 7.04 -19.33 14.27
N HIS A 246 6.52 -18.22 14.76
CA HIS A 246 5.85 -18.16 16.06
C HIS A 246 4.76 -17.08 16.10
N TYR A 247 3.93 -17.14 17.14
CA TYR A 247 2.90 -16.14 17.39
C TYR A 247 3.46 -14.97 18.19
N ARG A 248 3.57 -13.81 17.54
CA ARG A 248 4.06 -12.57 18.15
C ARG A 248 3.04 -11.44 18.07
N ASN A 249 3.24 -10.41 18.89
CA ASN A 249 2.48 -9.17 18.78
C ASN A 249 2.79 -8.46 17.45
N LEU A 250 1.83 -7.68 16.96
CA LEU A 250 2.07 -6.74 15.88
C LEU A 250 3.14 -5.74 16.27
N ASN A 251 4.06 -5.48 15.36
CA ASN A 251 5.00 -4.39 15.56
C ASN A 251 4.30 -3.03 15.28
N PRO A 252 4.85 -1.91 15.78
CA PRO A 252 4.24 -0.59 15.58
C PRO A 252 4.03 -0.20 14.10
N SER A 253 4.87 -0.70 13.20
CA SER A 253 4.75 -0.43 11.76
C SER A 253 3.56 -1.16 11.14
N GLU A 254 3.36 -2.45 11.47
CA GLU A 254 2.22 -3.25 11.03
C GLU A 254 0.91 -2.64 11.56
N LEU A 255 0.88 -2.30 12.84
CA LEU A 255 -0.28 -1.65 13.46
C LEU A 255 -0.57 -0.31 12.78
N GLY A 256 0.43 0.54 12.60
CA GLY A 256 0.27 1.84 11.95
C GLY A 256 -0.16 1.74 10.48
N GLN A 257 0.31 0.73 9.75
CA GLN A 257 -0.06 0.50 8.35
C GLN A 257 -1.53 0.08 8.22
N ILE A 258 -2.01 -0.78 9.12
CA ILE A 258 -3.40 -1.24 9.16
C ILE A 258 -4.32 -0.14 9.69
N ALA A 259 -4.02 0.42 10.87
CA ALA A 259 -4.82 1.49 11.49
C ALA A 259 -4.89 2.74 10.62
N GLY A 260 -3.79 3.05 9.91
CA GLY A 260 -3.71 4.17 8.98
C GLY A 260 -4.64 4.09 7.77
N ARG A 261 -5.32 2.96 7.55
CA ARG A 261 -6.41 2.83 6.56
C ARG A 261 -7.71 3.50 7.01
N ALA A 262 -7.90 3.75 8.30
CA ALA A 262 -9.06 4.47 8.81
C ALA A 262 -8.96 5.97 8.52
N GLY A 263 -10.00 6.56 7.97
CA GLY A 263 -10.04 7.94 7.53
C GLY A 263 -9.28 8.15 6.21
N ARG A 264 -9.65 9.22 5.50
CA ARG A 264 -9.06 9.55 4.21
C ARG A 264 -9.09 11.03 3.90
N TYR A 265 -7.97 11.52 3.35
CA TYR A 265 -7.80 12.92 2.99
C TYR A 265 -8.10 13.83 4.20
N LEU A 266 -9.17 14.62 4.17
CA LEU A 266 -9.59 15.47 5.29
C LEU A 266 -10.52 14.75 6.29
N ASN A 267 -10.96 13.53 5.99
CA ASN A 267 -11.83 12.76 6.87
C ASN A 267 -11.01 12.06 7.94
N ASP A 268 -11.33 12.38 9.20
CA ASP A 268 -10.75 11.73 10.37
C ASP A 268 -11.11 10.25 10.41
N GLY A 269 -10.19 9.47 10.97
CA GLY A 269 -10.34 8.04 11.15
C GLY A 269 -10.23 7.65 12.61
N THR A 270 -10.82 6.51 12.96
CA THR A 270 -10.65 5.93 14.29
C THR A 270 -10.14 4.50 14.21
N PHE A 271 -9.44 4.04 15.24
CA PHE A 271 -9.06 2.64 15.35
C PHE A 271 -9.25 2.13 16.77
N GLY A 272 -9.46 0.84 16.94
CA GLY A 272 -9.73 0.23 18.23
C GLY A 272 -9.57 -1.27 18.20
N THR A 273 -9.93 -1.93 19.29
CA THR A 273 -9.96 -3.39 19.38
C THR A 273 -11.41 -3.91 19.43
N THR A 274 -11.63 -5.15 19.03
CA THR A 274 -12.92 -5.82 19.08
C THR A 274 -12.76 -7.31 19.40
N GLY A 275 -13.84 -7.96 19.84
CA GLY A 275 -13.79 -9.38 20.22
C GLY A 275 -12.88 -9.61 21.43
N GLU A 276 -12.10 -10.70 21.39
CA GLU A 276 -11.15 -11.10 22.43
C GLU A 276 -9.72 -10.54 22.22
N ALA A 277 -9.59 -9.48 21.40
CA ALA A 277 -8.32 -8.85 21.02
C ALA A 277 -7.49 -8.28 22.17
#